data_AF-A0A8J7AUP0-F1
#
_entry.id   AF-A0A8J7AUP0-F1
#
_cell.length_a   1.000
_cell.length_b   1.000
_cell.length_c   1.000
_cell.angle_alpha   90.00
_cell.angle_beta   90.00
_cell.angle_gamma   90.00
#
_symmetry.space_group_name_H-M   'P 1'
#
loop_
_entity.id
_entity.type
_entity.pdbx_description
1 polymer ?
#
loop_
_entity_poly.entity_id
_entity_poly.type
_entity_poly.pdbx_seq_one_letter_code
_entity_poly.pdbx_strand_id
1 'polypeptide(L)'
;MSRKLYLDLAPGDIAMADQAYGSYVDLALIQQQGADGVLRKHHARYTDFRKGKKHGIGDHQVKWIKPTRCPDHMSREAFEALPDIAVQHLVWAILDSNQ
;
A
#
# COMPACT_ATOMS: atom_id res chain seq x y z
N MET A 1 15.93 2.53 -5.92
CA MET A 1 16.71 1.28 -6.00
C MET A 1 15.99 0.13 -5.29
N SER A 2 15.51 0.33 -4.07
CA SER A 2 14.73 -0.64 -3.27
C SER A 2 13.45 -1.17 -3.92
N ARG A 3 12.65 -0.34 -4.60
CA ARG A 3 11.39 -0.78 -5.25
C ARG A 3 11.55 -1.84 -6.36
N LYS A 4 12.77 -2.04 -6.87
CA LYS A 4 13.05 -3.14 -7.82
C LYS A 4 12.88 -4.51 -7.17
N LEU A 5 13.05 -4.61 -5.85
CA LEU A 5 12.89 -5.86 -5.09
C LEU A 5 11.46 -6.41 -5.16
N TYR A 6 10.46 -5.56 -5.44
CA TYR A 6 9.10 -6.06 -5.64
C TYR A 6 8.99 -6.96 -6.87
N LEU A 7 9.88 -6.84 -7.86
CA LEU A 7 9.88 -7.69 -9.06
C LEU A 7 10.29 -9.14 -8.76
N ASP A 8 10.98 -9.35 -7.64
CA ASP A 8 11.48 -10.66 -7.23
C ASP A 8 10.49 -11.39 -6.28
N LEU A 9 9.36 -10.77 -5.94
CA LEU A 9 8.34 -11.37 -5.10
C LEU A 9 7.62 -12.49 -5.84
N ALA A 10 7.35 -13.59 -5.13
CA ALA A 10 6.50 -14.66 -5.59
C ALA A 10 5.09 -14.57 -4.98
N PRO A 11 4.08 -15.19 -5.62
CA PRO A 11 2.74 -15.28 -5.04
C PRO A 11 2.77 -15.88 -3.64
N GLY A 12 2.12 -15.21 -2.68
CA GLY A 12 2.10 -15.59 -1.27
C GLY A 12 3.25 -15.05 -0.41
N ASP A 13 4.24 -14.37 -1.00
CA ASP A 13 5.25 -13.65 -0.22
C ASP A 13 4.64 -12.44 0.52
N ILE A 14 5.32 -11.99 1.58
CA ILE A 14 4.94 -10.81 2.36
C ILE A 14 6.06 -9.78 2.33
N ALA A 15 5.83 -8.66 1.66
CA ALA A 15 6.73 -7.51 1.66
C ALA A 15 6.51 -6.64 2.91
N MET A 16 7.57 -6.43 3.69
CA MET A 16 7.57 -5.54 4.85
C MET A 16 8.45 -4.32 4.61
N ALA A 17 7.90 -3.13 4.85
CA ALA A 17 8.64 -1.88 4.74
C ALA A 17 8.01 -0.74 5.56
N ASP A 18 8.77 0.33 5.74
CA ASP A 18 8.35 1.51 6.50
C ASP A 18 7.45 2.47 5.71
N GLN A 19 7.16 3.63 6.31
CA GLN A 19 6.24 4.62 5.76
C GLN A 19 6.68 5.24 4.43
N ALA A 20 7.97 5.18 4.06
CA ALA A 20 8.47 5.66 2.76
C ALA A 20 8.02 4.76 1.60
N TYR A 21 7.52 3.57 1.91
CA TYR A 21 7.00 2.57 0.97
C TYR A 21 5.49 2.32 1.16
N GLY A 22 4.81 3.10 2.00
CA GLY A 22 3.37 2.94 2.26
C GLY A 22 2.46 3.68 1.27
N SER A 23 2.83 3.76 -0.01
CA SER A 23 2.06 4.47 -1.05
C SER A 23 1.12 3.55 -1.84
N TYR A 24 0.24 4.16 -2.65
CA TYR A 24 -0.62 3.40 -3.57
C TYR A 24 0.20 2.53 -4.54
N VAL A 25 1.26 3.10 -5.12
CA VAL A 25 2.07 2.42 -6.14
C VAL A 25 2.81 1.23 -5.53
N ASP A 26 3.32 1.37 -4.31
CA ASP A 26 3.98 0.28 -3.62
C ASP A 26 3.03 -0.91 -3.43
N LEU A 27 1.81 -0.67 -2.95
CA LEU A 27 0.79 -1.69 -2.79
C LEU A 27 0.41 -2.35 -4.11
N ALA A 28 0.20 -1.54 -5.16
CA ALA A 28 -0.20 -2.05 -6.47
C ALA A 28 0.88 -2.93 -7.11
N LEU A 29 2.16 -2.58 -6.95
CA LEU A 29 3.29 -3.37 -7.47
C LEU A 29 3.45 -4.69 -6.73
N ILE A 30 3.31 -4.70 -5.41
CA ILE A 30 3.33 -5.93 -4.60
C ILE A 30 2.17 -6.85 -5.01
N GLN A 31 0.97 -6.30 -5.14
CA GLN A 31 -0.22 -7.06 -5.55
C GLN A 31 -0.12 -7.60 -6.99
N GLN A 32 0.56 -6.90 -7.89
CA GLN A 32 0.81 -7.40 -9.25
C GLN A 32 1.60 -8.71 -9.27
N GLN A 33 2.45 -8.96 -8.26
CA GLN A 33 3.15 -10.24 -8.12
C GLN A 33 2.34 -11.32 -7.38
N GLY A 34 1.10 -11.02 -6.96
CA GLY A 34 0.31 -11.92 -6.12
C GLY A 34 0.83 -12.04 -4.69
N ALA A 35 1.65 -11.09 -4.25
CA ALA A 35 2.18 -11.00 -2.90
C ALA A 35 1.35 -10.03 -2.04
N ASP A 36 1.55 -10.11 -0.73
CA ASP A 36 0.94 -9.23 0.27
C ASP A 36 1.95 -8.22 0.85
N GLY A 37 1.45 -7.12 1.39
CA GLY A 37 2.28 -6.03 1.91
C GLY A 37 1.89 -5.62 3.33
N VAL A 38 2.85 -5.67 4.26
CA VAL A 38 2.74 -5.12 5.61
C VAL A 38 3.60 -3.86 5.68
N LEU A 39 2.95 -2.73 5.41
CA LEU A 39 3.62 -1.44 5.22
C LEU A 39 3.07 -0.44 6.23
N ARG A 40 3.95 0.36 6.85
CA ARG A 40 3.47 1.50 7.65
C ARG A 40 2.80 2.50 6.71
N LYS A 41 1.64 3.04 7.09
CA LYS A 41 0.93 4.05 6.32
C LYS A 41 1.85 5.25 6.03
N HIS A 42 1.92 5.69 4.78
CA HIS A 42 2.64 6.92 4.42
C HIS A 42 2.08 8.13 5.18
N HIS A 43 2.95 8.92 5.81
CA HIS A 43 2.58 10.01 6.71
C HIS A 43 1.70 11.09 6.06
N ALA A 44 1.97 11.44 4.79
CA ALA A 44 1.19 12.44 4.06
C ALA A 44 -0.22 11.99 3.69
N ARG A 45 -0.61 10.74 4.01
CA ARG A 45 -1.93 10.20 3.65
C ARG A 45 -2.92 10.31 4.80
N TYR A 46 -3.97 11.06 4.53
CA TYR A 46 -5.18 11.03 5.36
C TYR A 46 -5.92 9.70 5.15
N THR A 47 -6.34 9.07 6.23
CA THR A 47 -7.17 7.85 6.19
C THR A 47 -8.35 8.09 7.11
N ASP A 48 -9.54 8.12 6.54
CA ASP A 48 -10.78 8.20 7.30
C ASP A 48 -11.17 6.78 7.74
N PHE A 49 -10.77 6.40 8.96
CA PHE A 49 -11.08 5.09 9.54
C PHE A 49 -12.57 4.89 9.85
N ARG A 50 -13.41 5.91 9.67
CA ARG A 50 -14.87 5.75 9.70
C ARG A 50 -15.41 5.18 8.39
N LYS A 51 -14.61 5.23 7.32
CA LYS A 51 -14.94 4.72 5.99
C LYS A 51 -14.18 3.41 5.73
N GLY A 52 -14.76 2.54 4.91
CA GLY A 52 -14.24 1.19 4.66
C GLY A 52 -14.99 0.11 5.42
N LYS A 53 -14.64 -1.15 5.17
CA LYS A 53 -15.26 -2.30 5.85
C LYS A 53 -14.49 -2.57 7.14
N LYS A 54 -15.18 -2.51 8.28
CA LYS A 54 -14.62 -2.88 9.58
C LYS A 54 -14.69 -4.38 9.76
N HIS A 55 -13.59 -4.99 10.17
CA HIS A 55 -13.55 -6.41 10.56
C HIS A 55 -13.42 -6.58 12.07
N GLY A 56 -13.01 -5.53 12.79
CA GLY A 56 -12.91 -5.50 14.25
C GLY A 56 -12.41 -4.15 14.75
N ILE A 57 -12.16 -4.04 16.06
CA ILE A 57 -11.52 -2.84 16.64
C ILE A 57 -10.11 -2.75 16.05
N GLY A 58 -9.82 -1.64 15.36
CA GLY A 58 -8.53 -1.42 14.72
C GLY A 58 -8.33 -2.11 13.36
N ASP A 59 -9.23 -2.97 12.90
CA ASP A 59 -9.09 -3.67 11.62
C ASP A 59 -10.05 -3.13 10.57
N HIS A 60 -9.48 -2.48 9.54
CA HIS A 60 -10.23 -1.79 8.50
C HIS A 60 -9.70 -2.16 7.11
N GLN A 61 -10.60 -2.63 6.26
CA GLN A 61 -10.33 -2.75 4.84
C GLN A 61 -10.72 -1.46 4.13
N VAL A 62 -9.73 -0.84 3.49
CA VAL A 62 -9.90 0.39 2.73
C VAL A 62 -9.59 0.17 1.26
N LYS A 63 -10.37 0.80 0.39
CA LYS A 63 -10.08 0.87 -1.04
C LYS A 63 -9.16 2.05 -1.30
N TRP A 64 -8.09 1.82 -2.03
CA TRP A 64 -7.18 2.85 -2.49
C TRP A 64 -7.44 3.12 -3.96
N ILE A 65 -7.69 4.38 -4.28
CA ILE A 65 -7.89 4.84 -5.66
C ILE A 65 -6.53 5.25 -6.22
N LYS A 66 -6.25 4.83 -7.45
CA LYS A 66 -5.05 5.22 -8.20
C LYS A 66 -4.97 6.75 -8.28
N PRO A 67 -3.83 7.36 -7.94
CA PRO A 67 -3.68 8.81 -8.02
C PRO A 67 -3.73 9.26 -9.49
N THR A 68 -4.15 10.50 -9.74
CA THR A 68 -4.19 11.06 -11.10
C THR A 68 -2.79 11.39 -11.64
N ARG A 69 -1.86 11.74 -10.75
CA ARG A 69 -0.48 12.06 -11.11
C ARG A 69 0.42 10.83 -10.96
N CYS A 70 1.11 10.49 -12.05
CA CYS A 70 2.20 9.52 -12.07
C CYS A 70 3.35 10.03 -11.18
N PRO A 71 3.89 9.22 -10.24
CA PRO A 71 5.05 9.60 -9.47
C PRO A 71 6.32 9.75 -10.34
N ASP A 72 7.23 10.63 -9.93
CA ASP A 72 8.44 10.96 -10.70
C ASP A 72 9.45 9.80 -10.81
N HIS A 73 9.28 8.74 -10.01
CA HIS A 73 10.19 7.59 -9.94
C HIS A 73 9.77 6.39 -10.80
N MET A 74 8.73 6.52 -11.63
CA MET A 74 8.31 5.46 -12.55
C MET A 74 7.86 6.04 -13.90
N SER A 75 7.88 5.20 -14.94
CA SER A 75 7.40 5.62 -16.26
C SER A 75 5.87 5.72 -16.29
N ARG A 76 5.37 6.54 -17.21
CA ARG A 76 3.93 6.73 -17.40
C ARG A 76 3.25 5.44 -17.83
N GLU A 77 3.88 4.67 -18.71
CA GLU A 77 3.37 3.42 -19.25
C GLU A 77 3.22 2.38 -18.13
N ALA A 78 4.24 2.24 -17.27
CA ALA A 78 4.18 1.35 -16.11
C ALA A 78 3.10 1.78 -15.12
N PHE A 79 2.92 3.09 -14.94
CA PHE A 79 1.88 3.62 -14.06
C PHE A 79 0.48 3.38 -14.62
N GLU A 80 0.28 3.56 -15.92
CA GLU A 80 -0.98 3.31 -16.61
C GLU A 80 -1.39 1.84 -16.53
N ALA A 81 -0.43 0.91 -16.56
CA ALA A 81 -0.69 -0.52 -16.38
C ALA A 81 -1.13 -0.93 -14.96
N LEU A 82 -1.00 -0.06 -13.95
CA LEU A 82 -1.50 -0.34 -12.59
C LEU A 82 -3.05 -0.31 -12.56
N PRO A 83 -3.70 -1.13 -11.72
CA PRO A 83 -5.16 -1.15 -11.62
C PRO A 83 -5.73 0.20 -11.15
N ASP A 84 -6.99 0.53 -11.42
CA ASP A 84 -7.55 1.80 -10.92
C ASP A 84 -7.83 1.80 -9.42
N ILE A 85 -7.99 0.61 -8.84
CA ILE A 85 -8.26 0.40 -7.42
C ILE A 85 -7.34 -0.69 -6.89
N ALA A 86 -6.67 -0.40 -5.79
CA ALA A 86 -5.97 -1.38 -4.96
C ALA A 86 -6.72 -1.56 -3.65
N VAL A 87 -6.82 -2.78 -3.14
CA VAL A 87 -7.48 -3.05 -1.86
C VAL A 87 -6.40 -3.28 -0.82
N GLN A 88 -6.43 -2.56 0.30
CA GLN A 88 -5.51 -2.78 1.41
C GLN A 88 -6.30 -3.13 2.67
N HIS A 89 -5.86 -4.18 3.35
CA HIS A 89 -6.22 -4.42 4.75
C HIS A 89 -5.30 -3.59 5.63
N LEU A 90 -5.88 -2.65 6.37
CA LEU A 90 -5.18 -1.86 7.37
C LEU A 90 -5.51 -2.44 8.74
N VAL A 91 -4.52 -3.07 9.37
CA VAL A 91 -4.59 -3.47 10.77
C VAL A 91 -3.90 -2.39 11.60
N TRP A 92 -4.59 -1.88 12.62
CA TRP A 92 -3.97 -1.12 13.70
C TRP A 92 -3.03 -2.06 14.46
N ALA A 93 -1.74 -2.04 14.14
CA ALA A 93 -0.74 -2.27 15.17
C ALA A 93 -0.61 -0.93 15.90
N ILE A 94 -0.98 -0.89 17.17
CA ILE A 94 -0.71 0.24 18.06
C ILE A 94 0.81 0.50 17.99
N LEU A 95 1.21 1.50 17.22
CA LEU A 95 2.40 2.27 17.50
C LEU A 95 1.91 3.66 17.91
N ASP A 96 1.09 3.69 18.96
CA ASP A 96 1.08 4.83 19.85
C ASP A 96 2.46 4.83 20.52
N SER A 97 3.42 5.43 19.83
CA SER A 97 4.55 6.06 20.49
C SER A 97 3.94 7.16 21.34
N ASN A 98 3.61 6.81 22.57
CA ASN A 98 3.53 7.76 23.66
C ASN A 98 4.91 8.41 23.76
N GLN A 99 5.08 9.58 23.15
CA GLN A 99 5.87 10.76 23.57
C GLN A 99 5.60 11.91 22.60
#